data_AF-A0A432QM88-F1
#
_entry.id   AF-A0A432QM88-F1
#
_cell.length_a   1.000
_cell.length_b   1.000
_cell.length_c   1.000
_cell.angle_alpha   90.00
_cell.angle_beta   90.00
_cell.angle_gamma   90.00
#
_symmetry.space_group_name_H-M   'P 1'
#
loop_
_entity.id
_entity.type
_entity.pdbx_description
1 polymer ?
#
loop_
_entity_poly.entity_id
_entity_poly.type
_entity_poly.pdbx_seq_one_letter_code
_entity_poly.pdbx_strand_id
1 'polypeptide(L)'
;MGTGVFYARGFVIMIDQHRRRTFWLFFCLLLLSTLLPFLPAMAETGENLAAEVAHLNLGLQGYSIGKKLTRAQKKIAGEHPAQKAYAGTYKFVDQDLFVVVEKKTDSVLALYKRVPGADKKQLKAMVADLMDRFGLPTAMAHEKIVYWAYNRHGAVSEEDFERAKKNKQIPGLGIIATVKLNSEIAITPDKGKGKGKNKASKSSAVKQPTTGTVYFIVTSDPLVKAFLANQKVL
;
A
#
# COMPACT_ATOMS: atom_id res chain seq x y z
N MET A 1 71.93 -52.62 -56.42
CA MET A 1 72.98 -51.58 -56.54
C MET A 1 72.30 -50.26 -56.78
N GLY A 2 72.62 -49.23 -56.00
CA GLY A 2 72.07 -47.88 -56.19
C GLY A 2 71.89 -47.12 -54.89
N THR A 3 72.99 -46.67 -54.30
CA THR A 3 73.04 -45.60 -53.30
C THR A 3 72.75 -44.24 -53.96
N GLY A 4 72.04 -43.34 -53.25
CA GLY A 4 72.41 -41.93 -53.25
C GLY A 4 71.31 -40.89 -53.48
N VAL A 5 70.96 -40.18 -52.38
CA VAL A 5 70.83 -38.72 -52.20
C VAL A 5 69.95 -37.91 -53.17
N PHE A 6 69.01 -37.09 -52.65
CA PHE A 6 68.93 -35.63 -52.89
C PHE A 6 67.97 -34.94 -51.90
N TYR A 7 68.30 -33.68 -51.60
CA TYR A 7 67.89 -32.83 -50.47
C TYR A 7 66.81 -31.78 -50.87
N ALA A 8 66.18 -31.19 -49.83
CA ALA A 8 65.59 -29.85 -49.74
C ALA A 8 64.21 -29.63 -50.43
N ARG A 9 63.29 -28.76 -49.98
CA ARG A 9 63.25 -27.72 -48.92
C ARG A 9 61.77 -27.31 -48.72
N GLY A 10 61.39 -27.10 -47.45
CA GLY A 10 60.45 -26.08 -46.94
C GLY A 10 59.10 -25.80 -47.63
N PHE A 11 58.01 -26.01 -46.90
CA PHE A 11 57.12 -24.89 -46.50
C PHE A 11 56.32 -25.29 -45.26
N VAL A 12 56.58 -24.60 -44.15
CA VAL A 12 55.82 -24.72 -42.90
C VAL A 12 54.65 -23.76 -43.00
N ILE A 13 53.42 -24.29 -43.11
CA ILE A 13 52.20 -23.50 -42.91
C ILE A 13 51.77 -23.72 -41.45
N MET A 14 52.16 -22.78 -40.60
CA MET A 14 51.77 -22.72 -39.20
C MET A 14 50.33 -22.18 -39.13
N ILE A 15 49.34 -23.08 -39.08
CA ILE A 15 47.94 -22.70 -38.84
C ILE A 15 47.76 -22.55 -37.34
N ASP A 16 47.66 -21.30 -36.92
CA ASP A 16 47.38 -20.83 -35.56
C ASP A 16 46.07 -21.44 -35.01
N GLN A 17 46.19 -22.34 -34.04
CA GLN A 17 45.07 -23.05 -33.39
C GLN A 17 44.28 -22.17 -32.41
N HIS A 18 44.70 -20.93 -32.15
CA HIS A 18 44.12 -20.15 -31.06
C HIS A 18 42.79 -19.45 -31.40
N ARG A 19 42.35 -19.46 -32.66
CA ARG A 19 41.16 -18.72 -33.12
C ARG A 19 39.85 -19.52 -33.24
N ARG A 20 39.86 -20.82 -32.94
CA ARG A 20 38.66 -21.69 -33.05
C ARG A 20 37.93 -21.94 -31.72
N ARG A 21 38.53 -21.62 -30.57
CA ARG A 21 37.91 -21.85 -29.25
C ARG A 21 36.97 -20.73 -28.80
N THR A 22 37.18 -19.49 -29.26
CA THR A 22 36.34 -18.34 -28.88
C THR A 22 35.02 -18.28 -29.66
N PHE A 23 34.94 -18.90 -30.84
CA PHE A 23 33.72 -18.86 -31.66
C PHE A 23 32.62 -19.82 -31.17
N TRP A 24 32.99 -20.93 -30.54
CA TRP A 24 32.02 -21.90 -30.00
C TRP A 24 31.37 -21.44 -28.68
N LEU A 25 32.08 -20.67 -27.85
CA LEU A 25 31.53 -20.14 -26.60
C LEU A 25 30.47 -19.05 -26.83
N PHE A 26 30.59 -18.25 -27.90
CA PHE A 26 29.57 -17.27 -28.28
C PHE A 26 28.31 -17.91 -28.85
N PHE A 27 28.43 -19.05 -29.55
CA PHE A 27 27.27 -19.72 -30.15
C PHE A 27 26.41 -20.48 -29.11
N CYS A 28 27.02 -21.01 -28.04
CA CYS A 28 26.26 -21.58 -26.91
C CYS A 28 25.52 -20.52 -26.08
N LEU A 29 26.07 -19.30 -25.95
CA LEU A 29 25.42 -18.21 -25.20
C LEU A 29 24.21 -17.60 -25.94
N LEU A 30 24.17 -17.71 -27.27
CA LEU A 30 23.08 -17.17 -28.10
C LEU A 30 21.91 -18.16 -28.30
N LEU A 31 22.14 -19.46 -28.07
CA LEU A 31 21.10 -20.50 -28.07
C LEU A 31 20.46 -20.74 -26.69
N LEU A 32 21.07 -20.23 -25.61
CA LEU A 32 20.51 -20.32 -24.25
C LEU A 32 19.52 -19.18 -23.93
N SER A 33 19.34 -18.21 -24.83
CA SER A 33 18.41 -17.08 -24.65
C SER A 33 17.02 -17.29 -25.25
N THR A 34 16.79 -18.37 -26.03
CA THR A 34 15.48 -18.65 -26.65
C THR A 34 14.64 -19.67 -25.87
N LEU A 35 15.15 -20.17 -24.75
CA LEU A 35 14.48 -21.13 -23.85
C LEU A 35 14.12 -20.52 -22.49
N LEU A 36 13.80 -19.22 -22.44
CA LEU A 36 13.00 -18.70 -21.35
C LEU A 36 11.53 -18.84 -21.76
N PRO A 37 10.84 -19.93 -21.39
CA PRO A 37 9.40 -19.96 -21.55
C PRO A 37 8.85 -18.74 -20.83
N PHE A 38 7.90 -18.06 -21.48
CA PHE A 38 7.02 -17.08 -20.85
C PHE A 38 6.62 -17.63 -19.48
N LEU A 39 7.28 -17.12 -18.43
CA LEU A 39 6.82 -17.35 -17.07
C LEU A 39 5.44 -16.69 -17.05
N PRO A 40 4.36 -17.46 -16.85
CA PRO A 40 3.07 -16.84 -16.64
C PRO A 40 3.26 -15.89 -15.47
N ALA A 41 2.94 -14.61 -15.67
CA ALA A 41 2.86 -13.64 -14.59
C ALA A 41 2.03 -14.33 -13.50
N MET A 42 2.67 -14.73 -12.41
CA MET A 42 1.98 -15.41 -11.33
C MET A 42 0.87 -14.46 -10.91
N ALA A 43 -0.36 -14.85 -11.22
CA ALA A 43 -1.53 -14.16 -10.75
C ALA A 43 -1.37 -14.13 -9.23
N GLU A 44 -1.12 -12.94 -8.68
CA GLU A 44 -1.03 -12.77 -7.24
C GLU A 44 -2.36 -13.21 -6.65
N THR A 45 -2.36 -14.42 -6.11
CA THR A 45 -3.52 -15.00 -5.44
C THR A 45 -3.88 -14.09 -4.27
N GLY A 46 -5.17 -13.80 -4.07
CA GLY A 46 -5.64 -12.90 -3.01
C GLY A 46 -5.17 -13.28 -1.59
N GLU A 47 -4.77 -14.53 -1.36
CA GLU A 47 -4.14 -14.97 -0.11
C GLU A 47 -2.79 -14.29 0.17
N ASN A 48 -1.98 -14.05 -0.87
CA ASN A 48 -0.68 -13.37 -0.71
C ASN A 48 -0.91 -11.90 -0.32
N LEU A 49 -1.87 -11.23 -0.97
CA LEU A 49 -2.23 -9.86 -0.65
C LEU A 49 -2.76 -9.70 0.79
N ALA A 50 -3.58 -10.64 1.27
CA ALA A 50 -4.06 -10.60 2.65
C ALA A 50 -2.91 -10.72 3.66
N ALA A 51 -1.93 -11.59 3.38
CA ALA A 51 -0.72 -11.71 4.20
C ALA A 51 0.11 -10.41 4.16
N GLU A 52 0.38 -9.86 2.98
CA GLU A 52 1.11 -8.59 2.82
C GLU A 52 0.44 -7.44 3.61
N VAL A 53 -0.87 -7.31 3.51
CA VAL A 53 -1.62 -6.29 4.28
C VAL A 53 -1.56 -6.57 5.78
N ALA A 54 -1.65 -7.83 6.21
CA ALA A 54 -1.54 -8.21 7.62
C ALA A 54 -0.16 -7.89 8.21
N HIS A 55 0.91 -8.01 7.42
CA HIS A 55 2.28 -7.67 7.82
C HIS A 55 2.47 -6.18 8.14
N LEU A 56 1.65 -5.30 7.56
CA LEU A 56 1.68 -3.87 7.87
C LEU A 56 1.14 -3.54 9.28
N ASN A 57 0.45 -4.50 9.94
CA ASN A 57 -0.11 -4.34 11.28
C ASN A 57 -1.00 -3.09 11.44
N LEU A 58 -1.69 -2.68 10.38
CA LEU A 58 -2.54 -1.48 10.39
C LEU A 58 -3.83 -1.78 11.15
N GLY A 59 -3.93 -1.24 12.36
CA GLY A 59 -4.93 -1.69 13.32
C GLY A 59 -5.19 -0.76 14.49
N LEU A 60 -6.31 -1.02 15.18
CA LEU A 60 -6.81 -0.29 16.33
C LEU A 60 -7.48 -1.28 17.29
N GLN A 61 -7.37 -1.02 18.60
CA GLN A 61 -8.05 -1.80 19.66
C GLN A 61 -7.85 -3.32 19.51
N GLY A 62 -6.66 -3.76 19.08
CA GLY A 62 -6.32 -5.18 18.91
C GLY A 62 -6.79 -5.82 17.60
N TYR A 63 -7.49 -5.08 16.72
CA TYR A 63 -7.84 -5.51 15.36
C TYR A 63 -6.82 -4.99 14.36
N SER A 64 -6.51 -5.74 13.29
CA SER A 64 -5.71 -5.24 12.16
C SER A 64 -6.29 -5.76 10.84
N ILE A 65 -6.31 -4.92 9.80
CA ILE A 65 -6.77 -5.35 8.47
C ILE A 65 -5.88 -6.49 7.93
N GLY A 66 -6.48 -7.41 7.16
CA GLY A 66 -5.83 -8.61 6.65
C GLY A 66 -5.69 -9.75 7.67
N LYS A 67 -5.82 -9.49 8.98
CA LYS A 67 -5.75 -10.53 10.01
C LYS A 67 -7.11 -11.17 10.29
N LYS A 68 -7.09 -12.44 10.68
CA LYS A 68 -8.28 -13.16 11.16
C LYS A 68 -8.65 -12.75 12.58
N LEU A 69 -9.95 -12.72 12.89
CA LEU A 69 -10.42 -12.53 14.26
C LEU A 69 -9.95 -13.67 15.16
N THR A 70 -9.49 -13.31 16.36
CA THR A 70 -9.26 -14.25 17.45
C THR A 70 -10.58 -14.79 18.02
N ARG A 71 -10.52 -15.87 18.82
CA ARG A 71 -11.72 -16.41 19.49
C ARG A 71 -12.41 -15.39 20.38
N ALA A 72 -11.63 -14.56 21.10
CA ALA A 72 -12.18 -13.49 21.95
C ALA A 72 -12.91 -12.42 21.11
N GLN A 73 -12.31 -11.99 19.99
CA GLN A 73 -12.92 -11.02 19.08
C GLN A 73 -14.19 -11.56 18.41
N LYS A 74 -14.24 -12.85 18.07
CA LYS A 74 -15.45 -13.50 17.55
C LYS A 74 -16.59 -13.50 18.56
N LYS A 75 -16.28 -13.65 19.86
CA LYS A 75 -17.27 -13.54 20.93
C LYS A 75 -17.87 -12.14 20.98
N ILE A 76 -17.01 -11.11 20.97
CA ILE A 76 -17.44 -9.69 20.90
C ILE A 76 -18.31 -9.45 19.66
N ALA A 77 -17.91 -10.01 18.51
CA ALA A 77 -18.67 -9.87 17.27
C ALA A 77 -20.09 -10.46 17.34
N GLY A 78 -20.27 -11.56 18.08
CA GLY A 78 -21.59 -12.16 18.31
C GLY A 78 -22.45 -11.37 19.31
N GLU A 79 -21.83 -10.71 20.28
CA GLU A 79 -22.52 -9.93 21.32
C GLU A 79 -22.93 -8.53 20.83
N HIS A 80 -22.16 -7.92 19.92
CA HIS A 80 -22.35 -6.54 19.47
C HIS A 80 -22.50 -6.40 17.94
N PRO A 81 -23.43 -7.12 17.30
CA PRO A 81 -23.61 -7.05 15.85
C PRO A 81 -24.07 -5.65 15.43
N ALA A 82 -23.50 -5.17 14.32
CA ALA A 82 -23.86 -3.90 13.72
C ALA A 82 -24.70 -4.13 12.46
N GLN A 83 -25.77 -3.34 12.30
CA GLN A 83 -26.65 -3.44 11.14
C GLN A 83 -25.95 -3.05 9.82
N LYS A 84 -26.54 -3.46 8.69
CA LYS A 84 -26.11 -3.09 7.33
C LYS A 84 -24.68 -3.56 7.02
N ALA A 85 -24.43 -4.86 7.17
CA ALA A 85 -23.25 -5.50 6.62
C ALA A 85 -23.47 -5.80 5.12
N TYR A 86 -22.40 -5.74 4.34
CA TYR A 86 -22.46 -6.15 2.93
C TYR A 86 -22.58 -7.68 2.81
N ALA A 87 -23.15 -8.16 1.71
CA ALA A 87 -23.17 -9.60 1.41
C ALA A 87 -21.75 -10.19 1.51
N GLY A 88 -21.63 -11.39 2.07
CA GLY A 88 -20.33 -12.03 2.33
C GLY A 88 -19.54 -11.43 3.51
N THR A 89 -20.03 -10.39 4.19
CA THR A 89 -19.41 -9.80 5.38
C THR A 89 -20.32 -9.85 6.59
N TYR A 90 -19.73 -9.76 7.78
CA TYR A 90 -20.41 -9.34 9.00
C TYR A 90 -19.72 -8.12 9.58
N LYS A 91 -20.46 -7.37 10.38
CA LYS A 91 -20.00 -6.13 10.98
C LYS A 91 -20.43 -6.08 12.42
N PHE A 92 -19.56 -5.61 13.29
CA PHE A 92 -19.84 -5.46 14.71
C PHE A 92 -19.14 -4.21 15.26
N VAL A 93 -19.50 -3.84 16.48
CA VAL A 93 -18.88 -2.72 17.20
C VAL A 93 -18.14 -3.27 18.40
N ASP A 94 -16.91 -2.82 18.59
CA ASP A 94 -16.18 -2.96 19.84
C ASP A 94 -15.91 -1.55 20.36
N GLN A 95 -16.49 -1.20 21.51
CA GLN A 95 -16.54 0.16 22.05
C GLN A 95 -17.12 1.18 21.04
N ASP A 96 -16.25 1.90 20.34
CA ASP A 96 -16.59 2.89 19.31
C ASP A 96 -15.97 2.60 17.95
N LEU A 97 -15.32 1.43 17.80
CA LEU A 97 -14.72 0.97 16.56
C LEU A 97 -15.68 0.00 15.85
N PHE A 98 -16.00 0.32 14.61
CA PHE A 98 -16.67 -0.62 13.71
C PHE A 98 -15.64 -1.50 13.03
N VAL A 99 -15.89 -2.81 13.06
CA VAL A 99 -15.05 -3.83 12.44
C VAL A 99 -15.84 -4.53 11.35
N VAL A 100 -15.33 -4.53 10.12
CA VAL A 100 -15.93 -5.22 8.97
C VAL A 100 -15.09 -6.45 8.64
N VAL A 101 -15.74 -7.61 8.59
CA VAL A 101 -15.04 -8.90 8.49
C VAL A 101 -15.65 -9.76 7.39
N GLU A 102 -14.80 -10.44 6.62
CA GLU A 102 -15.21 -11.46 5.66
C GLU A 102 -15.77 -12.69 6.40
N LYS A 103 -16.99 -13.11 6.07
CA LYS A 103 -17.67 -14.25 6.71
C LYS A 103 -16.93 -15.59 6.55
N LYS A 104 -16.31 -15.82 5.39
CA LYS A 104 -15.71 -17.12 5.06
C LYS A 104 -14.40 -17.37 5.82
N THR A 105 -13.59 -16.33 5.97
CA THR A 105 -12.22 -16.44 6.48
C THR A 105 -12.03 -15.83 7.87
N ASP A 106 -13.03 -15.08 8.34
CA ASP A 106 -12.96 -14.21 9.51
C ASP A 106 -11.88 -13.13 9.42
N SER A 107 -11.46 -12.77 8.20
CA SER A 107 -10.42 -11.75 7.99
C SER A 107 -11.02 -10.34 8.04
N VAL A 108 -10.36 -9.45 8.79
CA VAL A 108 -10.75 -8.04 8.90
C VAL A 108 -10.46 -7.33 7.58
N LEU A 109 -11.50 -6.76 6.98
CA LEU A 109 -11.42 -6.02 5.71
C LEU A 109 -11.25 -4.52 5.93
N ALA A 110 -11.94 -3.97 6.93
CA ALA A 110 -11.89 -2.56 7.24
C ALA A 110 -12.17 -2.29 8.72
N LEU A 111 -11.57 -1.21 9.23
CA LEU A 111 -11.81 -0.67 10.55
C LEU A 111 -12.20 0.79 10.40
N TYR A 112 -13.27 1.25 11.05
CA TYR A 112 -13.63 2.65 10.99
C TYR A 112 -14.30 3.14 12.27
N LYS A 113 -14.17 4.44 12.52
CA LYS A 113 -14.79 5.11 13.66
C LYS A 113 -15.40 6.42 13.19
N ARG A 114 -16.57 6.74 13.75
CA ARG A 114 -17.29 7.98 13.47
C ARG A 114 -17.60 8.67 14.79
N VAL A 115 -17.16 9.91 14.93
CA VAL A 115 -17.41 10.75 16.09
C VAL A 115 -18.27 11.93 15.63
N PRO A 116 -19.61 11.84 15.76
CA PRO A 116 -20.50 12.96 15.47
C PRO A 116 -20.33 14.06 16.53
N GLY A 117 -20.46 15.32 16.11
CA GLY A 117 -20.40 16.46 17.03
C GLY A 117 -19.03 16.66 17.70
N ALA A 118 -17.96 16.16 17.11
CA ALA A 118 -16.62 16.31 17.64
C ALA A 118 -16.20 17.78 17.62
N ASP A 119 -15.61 18.24 18.72
CA ASP A 119 -14.99 19.56 18.80
C ASP A 119 -13.54 19.55 18.29
N LYS A 120 -12.93 20.73 18.22
CA LYS A 120 -11.54 20.89 17.75
C LYS A 120 -10.51 20.20 18.66
N LYS A 121 -10.80 20.07 19.95
CA LYS A 121 -9.91 19.39 20.91
C LYS A 121 -9.92 17.89 20.65
N GLN A 122 -11.11 17.30 20.47
CA GLN A 122 -11.30 15.90 20.12
C GLN A 122 -10.69 15.57 18.75
N LEU A 123 -10.87 16.44 17.74
CA LEU A 123 -10.21 16.26 16.45
C LEU A 123 -8.68 16.24 16.58
N LYS A 124 -8.09 17.19 17.30
CA LYS A 124 -6.64 17.22 17.51
C LYS A 124 -6.14 15.99 18.25
N ALA A 125 -6.87 15.53 19.26
CA ALA A 125 -6.55 14.30 19.97
C ALA A 125 -6.62 13.08 19.04
N MET A 126 -7.62 13.00 18.15
CA MET A 126 -7.72 11.94 17.15
C MET A 126 -6.57 11.99 16.14
N VAL A 127 -6.21 13.17 15.63
CA VAL A 127 -5.06 13.31 14.72
C VAL A 127 -3.77 12.91 15.42
N ALA A 128 -3.56 13.33 16.68
CA ALA A 128 -2.39 12.94 17.46
C ALA A 128 -2.32 11.42 17.70
N ASP A 129 -3.42 10.78 18.09
CA ASP A 129 -3.48 9.32 18.27
C ASP A 129 -3.20 8.58 16.95
N LEU A 130 -3.72 9.07 15.82
CA LEU A 130 -3.39 8.50 14.51
C LEU A 130 -1.92 8.69 14.15
N MET A 131 -1.32 9.85 14.44
CA MET A 131 0.10 10.09 14.17
C MET A 131 1.02 9.24 15.06
N ASP A 132 0.65 9.04 16.33
CA ASP A 132 1.37 8.15 17.25
C ASP A 132 1.38 6.70 16.73
N ARG A 133 0.24 6.24 16.19
CA ARG A 133 0.07 4.88 15.67
C ARG A 133 0.67 4.65 14.28
N PHE A 134 0.51 5.62 13.39
CA PHE A 134 0.74 5.46 11.95
C PHE A 134 1.90 6.33 11.43
N GLY A 135 2.56 7.07 12.31
CA GLY A 135 3.61 8.02 11.94
C GLY A 135 3.08 9.26 11.25
N LEU A 136 3.97 9.95 10.53
CA LEU A 136 3.62 11.17 9.80
C LEU A 136 2.68 10.86 8.62
N PRO A 137 1.71 11.74 8.33
CA PRO A 137 0.82 11.54 7.19
C PRO A 137 1.55 11.67 5.86
N THR A 138 1.14 10.87 4.88
CA THR A 138 1.61 10.95 3.50
C THR A 138 1.12 12.22 2.81
N ALA A 139 -0.11 12.65 3.10
CA ALA A 139 -0.68 13.85 2.52
C ALA A 139 -1.78 14.46 3.40
N MET A 140 -1.95 15.77 3.30
CA MET A 140 -3.09 16.50 3.85
C MET A 140 -3.81 17.26 2.74
N ALA A 141 -5.14 17.24 2.74
CA ALA A 141 -5.94 17.90 1.72
C ALA A 141 -7.07 18.75 2.31
N HIS A 142 -7.25 19.94 1.72
CA HIS A 142 -8.35 20.86 2.02
C HIS A 142 -8.54 21.19 3.50
N GLU A 143 -7.46 21.16 4.29
CA GLU A 143 -7.46 21.37 5.75
C GLU A 143 -8.38 20.40 6.53
N LYS A 144 -8.91 19.35 5.89
CA LYS A 144 -10.00 18.50 6.42
C LYS A 144 -9.73 17.01 6.27
N ILE A 145 -8.75 16.64 5.44
CA ILE A 145 -8.42 15.26 5.14
C ILE A 145 -6.96 15.03 5.51
N VAL A 146 -6.70 13.95 6.25
CA VAL A 146 -5.35 13.44 6.50
C VAL A 146 -5.28 12.03 5.97
N TYR A 147 -4.20 11.72 5.28
CA TYR A 147 -4.06 10.48 4.53
C TYR A 147 -2.69 9.87 4.79
N TRP A 148 -2.69 8.57 5.12
CA TRP A 148 -1.50 7.73 5.17
C TRP A 148 -1.66 6.64 4.13
N ALA A 149 -0.63 6.46 3.30
CA ALA A 149 -0.57 5.40 2.31
C ALA A 149 0.53 4.40 2.69
N TYR A 150 0.26 3.13 2.42
CA TYR A 150 1.19 2.05 2.69
C TYR A 150 1.37 1.19 1.46
N ASN A 151 2.61 0.89 1.11
CA ASN A 151 2.97 -0.14 0.15
C ASN A 151 3.48 -1.39 0.91
N ARG A 152 3.99 -2.39 0.18
CA ARG A 152 4.52 -3.63 0.78
C ARG A 152 5.70 -3.42 1.72
N HIS A 153 6.40 -2.28 1.60
CA HIS A 153 7.57 -1.94 2.39
C HIS A 153 7.26 -1.06 3.60
N GLY A 154 6.02 -0.60 3.76
CA GLY A 154 5.59 0.24 4.88
C GLY A 154 4.97 1.56 4.43
N ALA A 155 5.09 2.57 5.28
CA ALA A 155 4.51 3.89 5.04
C ALA A 155 5.19 4.60 3.86
N VAL A 156 4.39 5.21 2.99
CA VAL A 156 4.87 6.06 1.89
C VAL A 156 5.07 7.48 2.42
N SER A 157 6.26 8.05 2.22
CA SER A 157 6.57 9.41 2.66
C SER A 157 5.83 10.47 1.81
N GLU A 158 5.71 11.68 2.36
CA GLU A 158 5.13 12.81 1.63
C GLU A 158 5.95 13.16 0.37
N GLU A 159 7.28 13.12 0.45
CA GLU A 159 8.17 13.44 -0.67
C GLU A 159 8.02 12.44 -1.81
N ASP A 160 7.93 11.14 -1.48
CA ASP A 160 7.73 10.08 -2.45
C ASP A 160 6.36 10.17 -3.12
N PHE A 161 5.33 10.45 -2.33
CA PHE A 161 3.98 10.65 -2.83
C PHE A 161 3.88 11.87 -3.76
N GLU A 162 4.42 13.03 -3.34
CA GLU A 162 4.39 14.25 -4.15
C GLU A 162 5.26 14.14 -5.40
N ARG A 163 6.40 13.42 -5.35
CA ARG A 163 7.21 13.11 -6.54
C ARG A 163 6.42 12.25 -7.53
N ALA A 164 5.81 11.17 -7.05
CA ALA A 164 4.99 10.30 -7.90
C ALA A 164 3.76 11.04 -8.46
N LYS A 165 3.14 11.93 -7.68
CA LYS A 165 2.03 12.78 -8.13
C LYS A 165 2.44 13.71 -9.26
N LYS A 166 3.56 14.44 -9.08
CA LYS A 166 4.13 15.35 -10.10
C LYS A 166 4.44 14.61 -11.40
N ASN A 167 4.95 13.39 -11.29
CA ASN A 167 5.33 12.55 -12.43
C ASN A 167 4.17 11.69 -12.97
N LYS A 168 2.95 11.79 -12.41
CA LYS A 168 1.78 10.94 -12.74
C LYS A 168 2.03 9.43 -12.58
N GLN A 169 2.86 9.07 -11.61
CA GLN A 169 3.31 7.71 -11.29
C GLN A 169 2.77 7.18 -9.95
N ILE A 170 1.65 7.73 -9.44
CA ILE A 170 1.00 7.23 -8.21
C ILE A 170 0.75 5.71 -8.23
N PRO A 171 0.27 5.09 -9.33
CA PRO A 171 0.11 3.63 -9.39
C PRO A 171 1.44 2.86 -9.15
N GLY A 172 2.56 3.46 -9.54
CA GLY A 172 3.90 2.89 -9.35
C GLY A 172 4.36 2.85 -7.90
N LEU A 173 3.67 3.53 -6.98
CA LEU A 173 3.96 3.44 -5.54
C LEU A 173 3.49 2.12 -4.91
N GLY A 174 2.67 1.34 -5.62
CA GLY A 174 2.20 0.03 -5.14
C GLY A 174 1.44 0.13 -3.81
N ILE A 175 0.59 1.15 -3.65
CA ILE A 175 -0.19 1.36 -2.41
C ILE A 175 -1.17 0.20 -2.24
N ILE A 176 -1.02 -0.55 -1.16
CA ILE A 176 -1.87 -1.70 -0.81
C ILE A 176 -2.81 -1.41 0.34
N ALA A 177 -2.54 -0.40 1.17
CA ALA A 177 -3.41 -0.05 2.29
C ALA A 177 -3.37 1.45 2.60
N THR A 178 -4.41 1.94 3.26
CA THR A 178 -4.58 3.37 3.55
C THR A 178 -5.24 3.59 4.90
N VAL A 179 -4.86 4.68 5.54
CA VAL A 179 -5.59 5.28 6.66
C VAL A 179 -6.06 6.65 6.20
N LYS A 180 -7.36 6.93 6.35
CA LYS A 180 -7.93 8.22 5.95
C LYS A 180 -8.77 8.78 7.07
N LEU A 181 -8.42 9.98 7.53
CA LEU A 181 -9.28 10.81 8.38
C LEU A 181 -9.97 11.87 7.51
N ASN A 182 -11.27 12.05 7.71
CA ASN A 182 -12.07 13.14 7.16
C ASN A 182 -12.74 13.90 8.31
N SER A 183 -12.75 15.22 8.22
CA SER A 183 -13.37 16.09 9.21
C SER A 183 -14.22 17.15 8.54
N GLU A 184 -15.37 17.47 9.11
CA GLU A 184 -16.21 18.59 8.67
C GLU A 184 -15.63 19.95 9.11
N ILE A 185 -14.90 19.97 10.23
CA ILE A 185 -14.17 21.13 10.77
C ILE A 185 -12.69 21.11 10.32
N ALA A 186 -12.06 22.28 10.19
CA ALA A 186 -10.65 22.37 9.81
C ALA A 186 -9.71 21.80 10.90
N ILE A 187 -8.71 21.05 10.45
CA ILE A 187 -7.67 20.40 11.26
C ILE A 187 -6.62 21.43 11.69
N THR A 188 -6.31 22.40 10.83
CA THR A 188 -5.35 23.45 11.10
C THR A 188 -5.84 24.38 12.23
N PRO A 189 -4.90 25.00 12.98
CA PRO A 189 -5.27 26.04 13.94
C PRO A 189 -6.10 27.10 13.22
N ASP A 190 -7.08 27.69 13.92
CA ASP A 190 -7.68 28.91 13.39
C ASP A 190 -6.53 29.90 13.18
N LYS A 191 -6.55 30.64 12.08
CA LYS A 191 -5.66 31.79 11.88
C LYS A 191 -6.00 32.81 12.96
N GLY A 192 -5.55 32.54 14.18
CA GLY A 192 -5.82 33.32 15.36
C GLY A 192 -5.03 34.58 15.23
N LYS A 193 -5.73 35.70 15.10
CA LYS A 193 -5.44 37.00 15.72
C LYS A 193 -4.03 37.08 16.31
N GLY A 194 -3.02 37.13 15.45
CA GLY A 194 -1.74 37.66 15.84
C GLY A 194 -2.01 39.06 16.37
N LYS A 195 -1.50 39.39 17.55
CA LYS A 195 -1.39 40.78 18.03
C LYS A 195 -0.40 41.55 17.15
N GLY A 196 -0.63 41.57 15.84
CA GLY A 196 0.03 42.40 14.87
C GLY A 196 -1.00 43.40 14.40
N LYS A 197 -0.95 44.61 14.95
CA LYS A 197 -1.55 45.78 14.30
C LYS A 197 -0.94 45.83 12.90
N ASN A 198 -1.67 45.42 11.86
CA ASN A 198 -1.71 46.11 10.57
C ASN A 198 -2.53 45.36 9.50
N LYS A 199 -3.35 46.18 8.83
CA LYS A 199 -3.99 46.02 7.53
C LYS A 199 -5.19 45.08 7.44
N ALA A 200 -6.34 45.76 7.47
CA ALA A 200 -7.64 45.31 6.99
C ALA A 200 -7.52 44.58 5.64
N SER A 201 -7.64 43.26 5.69
CA SER A 201 -8.14 42.48 4.57
C SER A 201 -9.53 42.01 4.96
N LYS A 202 -10.56 42.66 4.40
CA LYS A 202 -11.95 42.18 4.42
C LYS A 202 -12.01 40.89 3.58
N SER A 203 -11.56 39.79 4.14
CA SER A 203 -11.90 38.46 3.65
C SER A 203 -13.08 37.99 4.48
N SER A 204 -14.18 37.68 3.82
CA SER A 204 -15.39 37.12 4.41
C SER A 204 -15.03 35.87 5.21
N ALA A 205 -14.83 36.03 6.52
CA ALA A 205 -14.54 34.94 7.43
C ALA A 205 -15.79 34.07 7.54
N VAL A 206 -15.90 33.06 6.68
CA VAL A 206 -16.83 31.96 6.85
C VAL A 206 -16.56 31.39 8.24
N LYS A 207 -17.49 31.61 9.18
CA LYS A 207 -17.40 31.04 10.52
C LYS A 207 -17.37 29.52 10.36
N GLN A 208 -16.21 28.92 10.57
CA GLN A 208 -16.08 27.48 10.59
C GLN A 208 -16.98 26.93 11.70
N PRO A 209 -17.66 25.79 11.47
CA PRO A 209 -18.46 25.17 12.51
C PRO A 209 -17.56 24.80 13.70
N THR A 210 -18.07 24.99 14.92
CA THR A 210 -17.33 24.72 16.17
C THR A 210 -17.29 23.24 16.52
N THR A 211 -18.24 22.48 15.99
CA THR A 211 -18.33 21.02 16.08
C THR A 211 -18.65 20.44 14.70
N GLY A 212 -18.26 19.19 14.47
CA GLY A 212 -18.58 18.51 13.22
C GLY A 212 -18.37 17.00 13.31
N THR A 213 -18.76 16.29 12.27
CA THR A 213 -18.46 14.86 12.17
C THR A 213 -16.99 14.67 11.82
N VAL A 214 -16.30 13.85 12.61
CA VAL A 214 -14.98 13.32 12.27
C VAL A 214 -15.12 11.83 12.03
N TYR A 215 -14.51 11.35 10.97
CA TYR A 215 -14.54 9.95 10.56
C TYR A 215 -13.14 9.54 10.15
N PHE A 216 -12.70 8.36 10.59
CA PHE A 216 -11.53 7.74 9.99
C PHE A 216 -11.81 6.29 9.59
N ILE A 217 -11.04 5.81 8.62
CA ILE A 217 -11.06 4.43 8.14
C ILE A 217 -9.65 3.93 7.89
N VAL A 218 -9.41 2.67 8.26
CA VAL A 218 -8.26 1.85 7.87
C VAL A 218 -8.79 0.79 6.89
N THR A 219 -8.26 0.78 5.67
CA THR A 219 -8.76 -0.11 4.60
C THR A 219 -7.67 -0.46 3.60
N SER A 220 -7.87 -1.55 2.87
CA SER A 220 -7.06 -1.94 1.70
C SER A 220 -7.98 -2.08 0.48
N ASP A 221 -7.86 -1.15 -0.47
CA ASP A 221 -8.62 -1.20 -1.72
C ASP A 221 -8.34 -2.49 -2.51
N PRO A 222 -7.08 -2.95 -2.67
CA PRO A 222 -6.80 -4.23 -3.30
C PRO A 222 -7.46 -5.41 -2.57
N LEU A 223 -7.42 -5.45 -1.23
CA LEU A 223 -8.00 -6.53 -0.44
C LEU A 223 -9.53 -6.59 -0.61
N VAL A 224 -10.18 -5.43 -0.55
CA VAL A 224 -11.63 -5.32 -0.77
C VAL A 224 -12.00 -5.72 -2.21
N LYS A 225 -11.21 -5.33 -3.22
CA LYS A 225 -11.42 -5.76 -4.60
C LYS A 225 -11.27 -7.28 -4.77
N ALA A 226 -10.25 -7.88 -4.16
CA ALA A 226 -10.05 -9.33 -4.17
C ALA A 226 -11.24 -10.06 -3.51
N PHE A 227 -11.72 -9.56 -2.36
CA PHE A 227 -12.94 -10.06 -1.72
C PHE A 227 -14.15 -10.00 -2.67
N LEU A 228 -14.41 -8.83 -3.27
CA LEU A 228 -15.54 -8.64 -4.18
C LEU A 228 -15.45 -9.54 -5.43
N ALA A 229 -14.25 -9.76 -5.96
CA ALA A 229 -14.04 -10.69 -7.07
C ALA A 229 -14.43 -12.12 -6.69
N ASN A 230 -14.05 -12.57 -5.48
CA ASN A 230 -14.38 -13.89 -4.96
C ASN A 230 -15.88 -14.09 -4.64
N GLN A 231 -16.66 -13.01 -4.50
CA GLN A 231 -18.11 -13.09 -4.33
C GLN A 231 -18.85 -13.30 -5.65
N LYS A 232 -18.29 -12.87 -6.80
CA LYS A 232 -18.93 -13.02 -8.12
C LYS A 232 -18.82 -14.42 -8.72
N VAL A 233 -18.00 -15.27 -8.13
CA VAL A 233 -17.75 -16.65 -8.57
C VAL A 233 -18.72 -17.65 -7.89
N LEU A 234 -19.59 -17.17 -7.01
CA LEU A 234 -20.68 -17.93 -6.39
C LEU A 234 -22.03 -17.46 -6.92
#